data_AF-A0A4Q5UKV2-F1
#
_entry.id   AF-A0A4Q5UKV2-F1
#
_cell.length_a   1.000
_cell.length_b   1.000
_cell.length_c   1.000
_cell.angle_alpha   90.00
_cell.angle_beta   90.00
_cell.angle_gamma   90.00
#
_symmetry.space_group_name_H-M   'P 1'
#
loop_
_entity.id
_entity.type
_entity.pdbx_description
1 polymer ?
#
loop_
_entity_poly.entity_id
_entity_poly.type
_entity_poly.pdbx_seq_one_letter_code
_entity_poly.pdbx_strand_id
1 'polypeptide(L)'
;TITIPDGDKILVIQRNKEAEQVFINKLNTLHSMFVEQKDTGSLALKGQEVLRNNWFFLFVDAMKDMKVPVYGFEALRNFRFNTARPTTHIHVSSGLDWFDAKVEIEFGDQRVGIADIKRALAGKQSFVQLGDGTLGILPDEWLKKYSLLFKVGDGRSDKLRLSKYHMSVIDELYENRNEEELSFALDEKYERLKEFKNIPEIPAPSEVSAVLRPYQLAGYQWLSYLNDVGWGGILADDMGLGKTVQALTMLNHYRATNGELKALVVCPTTLIYNWQNEVKKFTPSLTYHIHHGNTRSRSVEDLQKHNIVITTYGTLRSDIQLFLKILFDYVVLDESQAIKNPSSKVTKAASLLTAKNRVCMSGTPLQNNTFDIYAQMNFLNPGLLGSMEFFRNEFATPIDKFGEQ
;
A
#
# COMPACT_ATOMS: atom_id res chain seq x y z
N THR A 1 21.37 29.66 -52.60
CA THR A 1 22.83 29.70 -52.37
C THR A 1 23.10 30.74 -51.30
N ILE A 2 24.05 30.47 -50.41
CA ILE A 2 24.54 31.43 -49.40
C ILE A 2 25.97 31.76 -49.81
N THR A 3 26.31 33.03 -49.85
CA THR A 3 27.64 33.49 -50.24
C THR A 3 28.33 34.06 -49.02
N ILE A 4 29.41 33.44 -48.57
CA ILE A 4 30.17 33.85 -47.39
C ILE A 4 31.58 34.27 -47.84
N PRO A 5 32.05 35.48 -47.48
CA PRO A 5 33.43 35.87 -47.70
C PRO A 5 34.35 35.11 -46.73
N ASP A 6 35.34 34.40 -47.26
CA ASP A 6 36.33 33.61 -46.52
C ASP A 6 37.75 34.04 -46.94
N GLY A 7 38.25 35.10 -46.31
CA GLY A 7 39.50 35.76 -46.70
C GLY A 7 39.44 36.28 -48.15
N ASP A 8 40.38 35.86 -48.98
CA ASP A 8 40.45 36.21 -50.42
C ASP A 8 39.56 35.32 -51.32
N LYS A 9 38.77 34.41 -50.74
CA LYS A 9 37.89 33.50 -51.48
C LYS A 9 36.43 33.77 -51.17
N ILE A 10 35.58 33.46 -52.14
CA ILE A 10 34.12 33.49 -51.99
C ILE A 10 33.63 32.05 -51.85
N LEU A 11 33.11 31.71 -50.67
CA LEU A 11 32.49 30.41 -50.43
C LEU A 11 31.02 30.49 -50.86
N VAL A 12 30.66 29.78 -51.94
CA VAL A 12 29.26 29.67 -52.40
C VAL A 12 28.68 28.35 -51.90
N ILE A 13 27.85 28.43 -50.87
CA ILE A 13 27.15 27.27 -50.32
C ILE A 13 25.85 27.05 -51.10
N GLN A 14 25.78 25.92 -51.81
CA GLN A 14 24.54 25.44 -52.42
C GLN A 14 23.61 24.90 -51.33
N ARG A 15 22.43 25.52 -51.19
CA ARG A 15 21.42 25.13 -50.20
C ARG A 15 20.64 23.94 -50.73
N ASN A 16 20.55 22.87 -49.94
CA ASN A 16 19.62 21.77 -50.21
C ASN A 16 18.26 22.10 -49.61
N LYS A 17 17.40 22.76 -50.40
CA LYS A 17 16.08 23.21 -49.95
C LYS A 17 15.17 22.07 -49.49
N GLU A 18 15.27 20.90 -50.09
CA GLU A 18 14.47 19.72 -49.72
C GLU A 18 14.87 19.22 -48.34
N ALA A 19 16.18 19.06 -48.08
CA ALA A 19 16.68 18.65 -46.77
C ALA A 19 16.36 19.68 -45.67
N GLU A 20 16.47 20.97 -45.99
CA GLU A 20 16.10 22.06 -45.08
C GLU A 20 14.60 22.00 -44.71
N GLN A 21 13.72 21.81 -45.69
CA GLN A 21 12.28 21.73 -45.44
C GLN A 21 11.91 20.50 -44.59
N VAL A 22 12.54 19.35 -44.87
CA VAL A 22 12.36 18.13 -44.05
C VAL A 22 12.80 18.37 -42.62
N PHE A 23 13.93 19.05 -42.42
CA PHE A 23 14.43 19.39 -41.09
C PHE A 23 13.49 20.34 -40.34
N ILE A 24 13.06 21.43 -40.99
CA ILE A 24 12.12 22.40 -40.40
C ILE A 24 10.78 21.75 -40.05
N ASN A 25 10.24 20.89 -40.94
CA ASN A 25 9.01 20.16 -40.67
C ASN A 25 9.15 19.25 -39.46
N LYS A 26 10.26 18.51 -39.34
CA LYS A 26 10.55 17.70 -38.14
C LYS A 26 10.63 18.59 -36.90
N LEU A 27 11.28 19.75 -36.97
CA LEU A 27 11.43 20.64 -35.83
C LEU A 27 10.08 21.21 -35.37
N ASN A 28 9.21 21.60 -36.32
CA ASN A 28 7.84 22.03 -36.05
C ASN A 28 7.00 20.95 -35.37
N THR A 29 7.22 19.66 -35.72
CA THR A 29 6.48 18.56 -35.05
C THR A 29 6.91 18.30 -33.61
N LEU A 30 8.05 18.85 -33.16
CA LEU A 30 8.49 18.67 -31.77
C LEU A 30 7.60 19.40 -30.78
N HIS A 31 6.94 20.51 -31.15
CA HIS A 31 5.98 21.18 -30.27
C HIS A 31 4.82 21.83 -31.02
N SER A 32 3.60 21.54 -30.59
CA SER A 32 2.36 22.12 -31.13
C SER A 32 2.19 23.63 -30.93
N MET A 33 3.03 24.27 -30.10
CA MET A 33 2.88 25.68 -29.69
C MET A 33 4.03 26.56 -30.20
N PHE A 34 4.81 26.06 -31.15
CA PHE A 34 5.81 26.88 -31.81
C PHE A 34 5.15 28.06 -32.53
N VAL A 35 5.67 29.26 -32.28
CA VAL A 35 5.29 30.47 -32.98
C VAL A 35 6.38 30.78 -34.00
N GLU A 36 6.03 30.68 -35.28
CA GLU A 36 6.93 31.04 -36.37
C GLU A 36 6.96 32.57 -36.55
N GLN A 37 8.15 33.16 -36.42
CA GLN A 37 8.36 34.57 -36.73
C GLN A 37 8.57 34.72 -38.23
N LYS A 38 7.54 35.24 -38.92
CA LYS A 38 7.53 35.38 -40.39
C LYS A 38 8.70 36.17 -40.96
N ASP A 39 9.27 37.09 -40.18
CA ASP A 39 10.36 37.98 -40.63
C ASP A 39 11.75 37.33 -40.55
N THR A 40 11.93 36.35 -39.66
CA THR A 40 13.24 35.74 -39.39
C THR A 40 13.28 34.23 -39.66
N GLY A 41 12.11 33.61 -39.88
CA GLY A 41 11.99 32.15 -39.98
C GLY A 41 12.34 31.42 -38.67
N SER A 42 12.39 32.15 -37.54
CA SER A 42 12.71 31.57 -36.25
C SER A 42 11.47 30.98 -35.59
N LEU A 43 11.65 29.86 -34.90
CA LEU A 43 10.62 29.24 -34.08
C LEU A 43 10.80 29.67 -32.63
N ALA A 44 9.76 30.28 -32.07
CA ALA A 44 9.75 30.75 -30.69
C ALA A 44 8.79 29.92 -29.85
N LEU A 45 9.21 29.59 -28.62
CA LEU A 45 8.38 28.90 -27.64
C LEU A 45 8.43 29.65 -26.31
N LYS A 46 7.28 29.75 -25.63
CA LYS A 46 7.22 30.39 -24.30
C LYS A 46 7.93 29.50 -23.28
N GLY A 47 8.65 30.09 -22.33
CA GLY A 47 9.44 29.35 -21.34
C GLY A 47 8.63 28.36 -20.49
N GLN A 48 7.35 28.64 -20.20
CA GLN A 48 6.48 27.71 -19.48
C GLN A 48 6.13 26.45 -20.29
N GLU A 49 6.06 26.55 -21.62
CA GLU A 49 5.74 25.42 -22.49
C GLU A 49 6.98 24.52 -22.68
N VAL A 50 8.18 25.08 -22.67
CA VAL A 50 9.46 24.32 -22.66
C VAL A 50 9.52 23.33 -21.49
N LEU A 51 8.88 23.68 -20.37
CA LEU A 51 8.89 22.94 -19.11
C LEU A 51 7.79 21.87 -19.01
N ARG A 52 6.91 21.74 -20.01
CA ARG A 52 5.78 20.81 -20.01
C ARG A 52 6.09 19.54 -20.79
N ASN A 53 5.45 18.43 -20.39
CA ASN A 53 5.43 17.17 -21.12
C ASN A 53 6.81 16.66 -21.55
N ASN A 54 7.85 16.89 -20.73
CA ASN A 54 9.23 16.51 -21.02
C ASN A 54 9.81 17.09 -22.32
N TRP A 55 9.23 18.16 -22.88
CA TRP A 55 9.59 18.65 -24.20
C TRP A 55 11.08 18.94 -24.35
N PHE A 56 11.68 19.60 -23.37
CA PHE A 56 13.10 19.95 -23.41
C PHE A 56 14.01 18.72 -23.59
N PHE A 57 13.74 17.62 -22.88
CA PHE A 57 14.51 16.38 -23.02
C PHE A 57 14.24 15.72 -24.38
N LEU A 58 12.98 15.67 -24.82
CA LEU A 58 12.61 15.12 -26.13
C LEU A 58 13.26 15.91 -27.28
N PHE A 59 13.37 17.23 -27.13
CA PHE A 59 14.06 18.10 -28.09
C PHE A 59 15.55 17.79 -28.14
N VAL A 60 16.22 17.71 -26.98
CA VAL A 60 17.65 17.39 -26.92
C VAL A 60 17.95 16.00 -27.49
N ASP A 61 17.14 15.00 -27.16
CA ASP A 61 17.25 13.64 -27.69
C ASP A 61 17.02 13.62 -29.21
N ALA A 62 15.99 14.30 -29.71
CA ALA A 62 15.71 14.40 -31.14
C ALA A 62 16.85 15.09 -31.90
N MET A 63 17.45 16.15 -31.35
CA MET A 63 18.62 16.81 -31.97
C MET A 63 19.82 15.87 -32.02
N LYS A 64 20.04 15.08 -30.96
CA LYS A 64 21.12 14.08 -30.90
C LYS A 64 20.90 12.97 -31.94
N ASP A 65 19.69 12.46 -32.08
CA ASP A 65 19.32 11.45 -33.08
C ASP A 65 19.49 11.97 -34.51
N MET A 66 19.14 13.24 -34.73
CA MET A 66 19.37 13.93 -36.00
C MET A 66 20.83 14.34 -36.22
N LYS A 67 21.72 14.10 -35.24
CA LYS A 67 23.14 14.51 -35.24
C LYS A 67 23.32 16.02 -35.47
N VAL A 68 22.40 16.81 -34.92
CA VAL A 68 22.43 18.28 -35.02
C VAL A 68 23.03 18.86 -33.74
N PRO A 69 24.16 19.58 -33.85
CA PRO A 69 24.73 20.26 -32.69
C PRO A 69 23.85 21.45 -32.31
N VAL A 70 23.58 21.58 -31.01
CA VAL A 70 22.77 22.67 -30.47
C VAL A 70 23.69 23.63 -29.71
N TYR A 71 23.60 24.92 -30.02
CA TYR A 71 24.43 25.98 -29.45
C TYR A 71 23.58 27.00 -28.68
N GLY A 72 24.20 27.72 -27.75
CA GLY A 72 23.57 28.85 -27.06
C GLY A 72 22.83 28.52 -25.76
N PHE A 73 22.81 27.26 -25.32
CA PHE A 73 22.24 26.88 -24.01
C PHE A 73 22.88 27.65 -22.84
N GLU A 74 24.20 27.82 -22.87
CA GLU A 74 24.98 28.51 -21.83
C GLU A 74 24.66 30.02 -21.75
N ALA A 75 24.12 30.60 -22.83
CA ALA A 75 23.81 32.03 -22.92
C ALA A 75 22.45 32.41 -22.31
N LEU A 76 21.61 31.44 -21.93
CA LEU A 76 20.33 31.68 -21.27
C LEU A 76 20.57 32.30 -19.89
N ARG A 77 20.07 33.51 -19.64
CA ARG A 77 20.27 34.23 -18.36
C ARG A 77 19.27 33.83 -17.27
N ASN A 78 17.99 33.67 -17.64
CA ASN A 78 16.91 33.42 -16.68
C ASN A 78 16.52 31.94 -16.55
N PHE A 79 16.99 31.10 -17.48
CA PHE A 79 16.58 29.71 -17.62
C PHE A 79 17.77 28.85 -18.05
N ARG A 80 18.78 28.75 -17.18
CA ARG A 80 19.90 27.81 -17.39
C ARG A 80 19.42 26.42 -17.01
N PHE A 81 19.34 25.52 -17.97
CA PHE A 81 18.83 24.17 -17.73
C PHE A 81 19.96 23.17 -17.56
N ASN A 82 19.79 22.25 -16.62
CA ASN A 82 20.59 21.04 -16.57
C ASN A 82 19.94 19.99 -17.48
N THR A 83 20.73 19.43 -18.41
CA THR A 83 20.27 18.41 -19.38
C THR A 83 20.28 17.00 -18.80
N ALA A 84 20.86 16.80 -17.61
CA ALA A 84 20.86 15.52 -16.92
C ALA A 84 19.44 15.18 -16.44
N ARG A 85 19.05 13.92 -16.63
CA ARG A 85 17.81 13.38 -16.07
C ARG A 85 18.00 13.12 -14.56
N PRO A 86 16.96 13.31 -13.73
CA PRO A 86 17.07 13.06 -12.29
C PRO A 86 17.32 11.57 -11.99
N THR A 87 18.35 11.30 -11.20
CA THR A 87 18.61 9.99 -10.61
C THR A 87 18.24 10.01 -9.12
N THR A 88 17.39 9.06 -8.70
CA THR A 88 16.91 8.98 -7.31
C THR A 88 17.52 7.75 -6.62
N HIS A 89 18.18 7.96 -5.49
CA HIS A 89 18.71 6.91 -4.63
C HIS A 89 18.00 6.94 -3.27
N ILE A 90 17.40 5.81 -2.89
CA ILE A 90 16.65 5.67 -1.64
C ILE A 90 17.37 4.66 -0.75
N HIS A 91 17.69 5.03 0.48
CA HIS A 91 18.22 4.15 1.51
C HIS A 91 17.24 4.08 2.67
N VAL A 92 16.76 2.88 3.00
CA VAL A 92 15.78 2.66 4.06
C VAL A 92 16.47 2.10 5.29
N SER A 93 16.18 2.67 6.47
CA SER A 93 16.61 2.15 7.77
C SER A 93 15.39 1.91 8.66
N SER A 94 15.37 0.76 9.36
CA SER A 94 14.19 0.27 10.09
C SER A 94 14.23 0.58 11.59
N GLY A 95 13.07 0.96 12.13
CA GLY A 95 12.76 1.03 13.57
C GLY A 95 11.48 0.24 13.91
N LEU A 96 11.19 0.10 15.21
CA LEU A 96 10.05 -0.68 15.70
C LEU A 96 8.69 -0.19 15.15
N ASP A 97 8.50 1.13 14.98
CA ASP A 97 7.21 1.74 14.58
C ASP A 97 7.27 2.68 13.36
N TRP A 98 8.45 2.94 12.78
CA TRP A 98 8.64 3.80 11.60
C TRP A 98 9.87 3.37 10.80
N PHE A 99 9.93 3.78 9.53
CA PHE A 99 11.12 3.67 8.70
C PHE A 99 11.67 5.07 8.40
N ASP A 100 12.98 5.21 8.47
CA ASP A 100 13.68 6.40 7.99
C ASP A 100 14.20 6.11 6.58
N ALA A 101 13.68 6.83 5.59
CA ALA A 101 14.14 6.80 4.21
C ALA A 101 15.03 8.02 3.93
N LYS A 102 16.32 7.78 3.69
CA LYS A 102 17.22 8.79 3.14
C LYS A 102 17.04 8.80 1.63
N VAL A 103 16.61 9.92 1.08
CA VAL A 103 16.39 10.08 -0.36
C VAL A 103 17.39 11.09 -0.90
N GLU A 104 18.22 10.64 -1.84
CA GLU A 104 19.21 11.45 -2.53
C GLU A 104 18.77 11.60 -3.99
N ILE A 105 18.70 12.83 -4.48
CA ILE A 105 18.34 13.12 -5.88
C ILE A 105 19.51 13.87 -6.51
N GLU A 106 19.96 13.36 -7.65
CA GLU A 106 21.10 13.87 -8.40
C GLU A 106 20.69 14.25 -9.83
N PHE A 107 21.24 15.35 -10.32
CA PHE A 107 21.14 15.83 -11.70
C PHE A 107 22.55 15.96 -12.26
N GLY A 108 23.11 14.85 -12.74
CA GLY A 108 24.55 14.78 -13.03
C GLY A 108 25.34 14.93 -11.72
N ASP A 109 26.22 15.92 -11.66
CA ASP A 109 27.07 16.16 -10.48
C ASP A 109 26.40 17.01 -9.38
N GLN A 110 25.16 17.47 -9.61
CA GLN A 110 24.43 18.35 -8.70
C GLN A 110 23.44 17.56 -7.84
N ARG A 111 23.46 17.80 -6.51
CA ARG A 111 22.53 17.19 -5.55
C ARG A 111 21.41 18.15 -5.17
N VAL A 112 20.21 17.62 -5.00
CA VAL A 112 19.02 18.38 -4.59
C VAL A 112 18.45 17.84 -3.28
N GLY A 113 18.20 18.74 -2.33
CA GLY A 113 17.58 18.40 -1.07
C GLY A 113 16.07 18.16 -1.20
N ILE A 114 15.54 17.31 -0.31
CA ILE A 114 14.12 16.94 -0.29
C ILE A 114 13.21 18.16 -0.08
N ALA A 115 13.67 19.15 0.68
CA ALA A 115 12.90 20.37 0.96
C ALA A 115 12.59 21.17 -0.31
N ASP A 116 13.54 21.23 -1.26
CA ASP A 116 13.36 21.98 -2.51
C ASP A 116 12.41 21.25 -3.47
N ILE A 117 12.46 19.91 -3.50
CA ILE A 117 11.51 19.08 -4.23
C ILE A 117 10.09 19.22 -3.65
N LYS A 118 9.94 19.17 -2.32
CA LYS A 118 8.64 19.41 -1.67
C LYS A 118 8.08 20.80 -2.00
N ARG A 119 8.93 21.82 -2.03
CA ARG A 119 8.53 23.19 -2.38
C ARG A 119 8.08 23.29 -3.84
N ALA A 120 8.82 22.66 -4.77
CA ALA A 120 8.45 22.59 -6.18
C ALA A 120 7.09 21.88 -6.36
N LEU A 121 6.89 20.73 -5.72
CA LEU A 121 5.65 19.96 -5.76
C LEU A 121 4.46 20.73 -5.18
N ALA A 122 4.64 21.39 -4.03
CA ALA A 122 3.61 22.23 -3.42
C ALA A 122 3.22 23.41 -4.32
N GLY A 123 4.20 23.99 -5.03
CA GLY A 123 4.00 25.04 -6.02
C GLY A 123 3.50 24.56 -7.38
N LYS A 124 3.25 23.25 -7.57
CA LYS A 124 2.93 22.62 -8.87
C LYS A 124 3.96 22.95 -9.97
N GLN A 125 5.23 23.05 -9.60
CA GLN A 125 6.35 23.31 -10.51
C GLN A 125 6.94 21.99 -11.00
N SER A 126 7.26 21.91 -12.28
CA SER A 126 7.92 20.75 -12.93
C SER A 126 9.45 20.89 -12.97
N PHE A 127 10.03 21.71 -12.09
CA PHE A 127 11.48 21.95 -12.05
C PHE A 127 11.92 22.37 -10.65
N VAL A 128 13.22 22.21 -10.38
CA VAL A 128 13.87 22.61 -9.13
C VAL A 128 15.17 23.35 -9.42
N GLN A 129 15.51 24.34 -8.58
CA GLN A 129 16.78 25.06 -8.71
C GLN A 129 17.91 24.26 -8.06
N LEU A 130 19.00 24.06 -8.79
CA LEU A 130 20.19 23.33 -8.37
C LEU A 130 21.21 24.27 -7.69
N GLY A 131 22.20 23.70 -6.99
CA GLY A 131 23.20 24.45 -6.23
C GLY A 131 24.10 25.36 -7.09
N ASP A 132 24.30 25.01 -8.35
CA ASP A 132 25.02 25.81 -9.36
C ASP A 132 24.17 26.93 -9.99
N GLY A 133 22.90 27.06 -9.59
CA GLY A 133 21.93 28.03 -10.10
C GLY A 133 21.21 27.61 -11.39
N THR A 134 21.47 26.41 -11.91
CA THR A 134 20.71 25.85 -13.03
C THR A 134 19.36 25.26 -12.57
N LEU A 135 18.46 25.00 -13.51
CA LEU A 135 17.15 24.41 -13.28
C LEU A 135 17.18 22.94 -13.73
N GLY A 136 16.96 22.03 -12.78
CA GLY A 136 16.71 20.62 -13.04
C GLY A 136 15.22 20.40 -13.35
N ILE A 137 14.92 19.84 -14.52
CA ILE A 137 13.54 19.54 -14.91
C ILE A 137 13.12 18.20 -14.27
N LEU A 138 11.93 18.17 -13.67
CA LEU A 138 11.32 16.98 -13.08
C LEU A 138 10.33 16.40 -14.10
N PRO A 139 10.65 15.28 -14.76
CA PRO A 139 9.78 14.72 -15.77
C PRO A 139 8.41 14.32 -15.21
N ASP A 140 7.35 14.39 -16.01
CA ASP A 140 6.00 14.04 -15.54
C ASP A 140 5.89 12.59 -15.03
N GLU A 141 6.61 11.66 -15.66
CA GLU A 141 6.70 10.27 -15.20
C GLU A 141 7.42 10.15 -13.85
N TRP A 142 8.49 10.93 -13.65
CA TRP A 142 9.19 11.00 -12.37
C TRP A 142 8.30 11.63 -11.29
N LEU A 143 7.59 12.71 -11.63
CA LEU A 143 6.65 13.36 -10.73
C LEU A 143 5.52 12.40 -10.33
N LYS A 144 4.93 11.66 -11.27
CA LYS A 144 3.93 10.63 -10.94
C LYS A 144 4.53 9.60 -9.97
N LYS A 145 5.68 9.03 -10.32
CA LYS A 145 6.36 7.98 -9.56
C LYS A 145 6.74 8.38 -8.13
N TYR A 146 7.21 9.61 -7.91
CA TYR A 146 7.75 10.02 -6.61
C TYR A 146 6.89 11.06 -5.87
N SER A 147 5.84 11.63 -6.49
CA SER A 147 5.03 12.67 -5.84
C SER A 147 4.35 12.19 -4.55
N LEU A 148 3.93 10.93 -4.51
CA LEU A 148 3.27 10.34 -3.36
C LEU A 148 4.24 10.20 -2.18
N LEU A 149 5.49 9.78 -2.44
CA LEU A 149 6.58 9.72 -1.45
C LEU A 149 6.80 11.04 -0.73
N PHE A 150 6.86 12.13 -1.51
CA PHE A 150 7.15 13.47 -0.96
C PHE A 150 5.93 14.11 -0.28
N LYS A 151 4.71 13.73 -0.66
CA LYS A 151 3.47 14.16 0.03
C LYS A 151 3.27 13.48 1.37
N VAL A 152 3.69 12.22 1.45
CA VAL A 152 3.39 11.32 2.56
C VAL A 152 4.50 11.27 3.60
N GLY A 153 5.77 11.40 3.20
CA GLY A 153 6.88 11.40 4.14
C GLY A 153 6.99 12.71 4.91
N ASP A 154 7.06 12.62 6.23
CA ASP A 154 7.22 13.78 7.11
C ASP A 154 8.72 14.03 7.36
N GLY A 155 9.16 15.30 7.29
CA GLY A 155 10.58 15.63 7.40
C GLY A 155 10.99 16.94 6.71
N ARG A 156 11.95 17.64 7.33
CA ARG A 156 12.50 18.95 6.92
C ARG A 156 13.95 18.88 6.37
N SER A 157 14.55 17.69 6.30
CA SER A 157 15.96 17.46 5.87
C SER A 157 16.03 16.29 4.87
N ASP A 158 17.23 15.83 4.48
CA ASP A 158 17.46 14.71 3.54
C ASP A 158 16.99 13.32 4.06
N LYS A 159 16.31 13.32 5.20
CA LYS A 159 15.65 12.15 5.78
C LYS A 159 14.15 12.36 5.78
N LEU A 160 13.44 11.49 5.08
CA LEU A 160 11.98 11.34 5.13
C LEU A 160 11.65 10.26 6.17
N ARG A 161 10.83 10.62 7.14
CA ARG A 161 10.24 9.64 8.05
C ARG A 161 8.94 9.15 7.44
N LEU A 162 8.88 7.86 7.16
CA LEU A 162 7.71 7.20 6.61
C LEU A 162 7.12 6.30 7.69
N SER A 163 5.83 6.50 7.94
CA SER A 163 5.08 5.59 8.79
C SER A 163 4.91 4.24 8.09
N LYS A 164 4.95 3.12 8.85
CA LYS A 164 4.75 1.77 8.28
C LYS A 164 3.41 1.59 7.55
N TYR A 165 2.47 2.52 7.76
CA TYR A 165 1.14 2.55 7.14
C TYR A 165 1.10 3.13 5.70
N HIS A 166 2.25 3.52 5.14
CA HIS A 166 2.37 4.03 3.77
C HIS A 166 3.03 3.02 2.82
N MET A 167 2.82 1.72 3.09
CA MET A 167 3.39 0.60 2.33
C MET A 167 3.08 0.71 0.84
N SER A 168 1.89 1.15 0.42
CA SER A 168 1.53 1.35 -0.99
C SER A 168 2.41 2.35 -1.77
N VAL A 169 2.95 3.36 -1.07
CA VAL A 169 3.89 4.34 -1.66
C VAL A 169 5.29 3.75 -1.78
N ILE A 170 5.61 2.84 -0.86
CA ILE A 170 6.85 2.11 -0.84
C ILE A 170 6.80 0.99 -1.89
N ASP A 171 5.66 0.31 -2.09
CA ASP A 171 5.44 -0.74 -3.09
C ASP A 171 5.67 -0.23 -4.52
N GLU A 172 5.13 0.95 -4.88
CA GLU A 172 5.36 1.60 -6.19
C GLU A 172 6.84 2.00 -6.43
N LEU A 173 7.60 2.23 -5.34
CA LEU A 173 9.04 2.50 -5.37
C LEU A 173 9.89 1.23 -5.29
N TYR A 174 9.36 0.18 -4.68
CA TYR A 174 9.96 -1.14 -4.49
C TYR A 174 9.83 -2.02 -5.73
N GLU A 175 8.80 -1.84 -6.55
CA GLU A 175 8.62 -2.49 -7.87
C GLU A 175 9.82 -2.30 -8.82
N ASN A 176 10.79 -1.43 -8.50
CA ASN A 176 11.98 -1.18 -9.32
C ASN A 176 13.34 -1.33 -8.58
N ARG A 177 13.41 -2.02 -7.44
CA ARG A 177 14.70 -2.42 -6.81
C ARG A 177 14.62 -3.81 -6.19
N ASN A 178 15.49 -4.71 -6.68
CA ASN A 178 15.83 -6.06 -6.20
C ASN A 178 15.16 -6.53 -4.88
N GLU A 179 13.94 -7.02 -5.06
CA GLU A 179 13.24 -8.21 -4.54
C GLU A 179 13.41 -8.82 -3.13
N GLU A 180 14.45 -8.62 -2.32
CA GLU A 180 14.71 -9.72 -1.35
C GLU A 180 14.18 -9.64 0.09
N GLU A 181 13.71 -8.52 0.67
CA GLU A 181 13.55 -8.53 2.15
C GLU A 181 12.27 -7.96 2.80
N LEU A 182 11.30 -7.36 2.09
CA LEU A 182 10.08 -6.88 2.77
C LEU A 182 8.73 -7.11 2.07
N SER A 183 8.71 -7.65 0.85
CA SER A 183 7.49 -8.04 0.13
C SER A 183 7.11 -9.51 0.34
N PHE A 184 8.05 -10.33 0.83
CA PHE A 184 7.94 -11.79 0.83
C PHE A 184 6.68 -12.32 1.52
N ALA A 185 6.28 -11.80 2.68
CA ALA A 185 5.17 -12.39 3.44
C ALA A 185 3.77 -12.09 2.87
N LEU A 186 3.56 -10.99 2.15
CA LEU A 186 2.28 -10.68 1.49
C LEU A 186 2.27 -11.22 0.07
N ASP A 187 3.39 -11.14 -0.65
CA ASP A 187 3.53 -11.73 -1.99
C ASP A 187 3.46 -13.26 -1.93
N GLU A 188 4.14 -13.91 -0.96
CA GLU A 188 4.03 -15.35 -0.75
C GLU A 188 2.59 -15.76 -0.40
N LYS A 189 1.91 -14.97 0.44
CA LYS A 189 0.49 -15.19 0.75
C LYS A 189 -0.40 -15.00 -0.48
N TYR A 190 -0.09 -14.04 -1.33
CA TYR A 190 -0.83 -13.75 -2.55
C TYR A 190 -0.58 -14.81 -3.64
N GLU A 191 0.65 -15.28 -3.80
CA GLU A 191 1.01 -16.38 -4.71
C GLU A 191 0.39 -17.70 -4.23
N ARG A 192 0.43 -18.02 -2.93
CA ARG A 192 -0.32 -19.15 -2.35
C ARG A 192 -1.82 -19.07 -2.63
N LEU A 193 -2.39 -17.85 -2.70
CA LEU A 193 -3.79 -17.63 -3.03
C LEU A 193 -4.06 -17.68 -4.55
N LYS A 194 -3.09 -17.34 -5.40
CA LYS A 194 -3.19 -17.50 -6.87
C LYS A 194 -3.06 -18.93 -7.34
N GLU A 195 -2.27 -19.75 -6.63
CA GLU A 195 -2.18 -21.20 -6.86
C GLU A 195 -3.47 -21.94 -6.49
N PHE A 196 -4.50 -21.21 -6.04
CA PHE A 196 -5.83 -21.71 -5.71
C PHE A 196 -6.43 -22.54 -6.85
N LYS A 197 -6.64 -23.83 -6.58
CA LYS A 197 -7.40 -24.74 -7.43
C LYS A 197 -8.68 -25.21 -6.76
N ASN A 198 -8.64 -25.61 -5.48
CA ASN A 198 -9.80 -26.05 -4.69
C ASN A 198 -9.50 -25.95 -3.18
N ILE A 199 -10.55 -25.79 -2.37
CA ILE A 199 -10.46 -25.91 -0.90
C ILE A 199 -10.30 -27.40 -0.56
N PRO A 200 -9.31 -27.81 0.25
CA PRO A 200 -9.12 -29.21 0.61
C PRO A 200 -10.32 -29.78 1.37
N GLU A 201 -10.76 -30.97 0.98
CA GLU A 201 -11.81 -31.71 1.69
C GLU A 201 -11.23 -32.35 2.97
N ILE A 202 -11.19 -31.58 4.04
CA ILE A 202 -10.74 -32.06 5.35
C ILE A 202 -11.94 -32.68 6.07
N PRO A 203 -11.85 -33.94 6.56
CA PRO A 203 -12.91 -34.53 7.36
C PRO A 203 -13.04 -33.78 8.68
N ALA A 204 -14.28 -33.64 9.16
CA ALA A 204 -14.52 -33.08 10.49
C ALA A 204 -14.00 -34.03 11.59
N PRO A 205 -13.50 -33.50 12.73
CA PRO A 205 -13.19 -34.31 13.90
C PRO A 205 -14.36 -35.20 14.32
N SER A 206 -14.06 -36.43 14.77
CA SER A 206 -15.06 -37.44 15.12
C SER A 206 -16.11 -36.96 16.11
N GLU A 207 -15.75 -36.04 17.00
CA GLU A 207 -16.61 -35.46 18.03
C GLU A 207 -17.74 -34.59 17.44
N VAL A 208 -17.53 -33.98 16.28
CA VAL A 208 -18.46 -33.01 15.65
C VAL A 208 -19.01 -33.54 14.32
N SER A 209 -18.33 -34.50 13.69
CA SER A 209 -18.66 -35.01 12.36
C SER A 209 -20.09 -35.52 12.22
N ALA A 210 -20.69 -36.07 13.29
CA ALA A 210 -22.06 -36.60 13.24
C ALA A 210 -23.15 -35.51 13.26
N VAL A 211 -22.79 -34.27 13.61
CA VAL A 211 -23.76 -33.18 13.84
C VAL A 211 -23.71 -32.11 12.75
N LEU A 212 -22.55 -31.89 12.14
CA LEU A 212 -22.36 -30.84 11.14
C LEU A 212 -23.21 -31.05 9.89
N ARG A 213 -23.83 -29.96 9.43
CA ARG A 213 -24.51 -29.92 8.13
C ARG A 213 -23.47 -29.72 7.00
N PRO A 214 -23.77 -30.13 5.76
CA PRO A 214 -22.82 -30.00 4.64
C PRO A 214 -22.26 -28.59 4.44
N TYR A 215 -23.07 -27.54 4.61
CA TYR A 215 -22.60 -26.16 4.51
C TYR A 215 -21.67 -25.75 5.67
N GLN A 216 -21.89 -26.30 6.87
CA GLN A 216 -21.02 -26.06 8.03
C GLN A 216 -19.68 -26.77 7.88
N LEU A 217 -19.69 -27.96 7.27
CA LEU A 217 -18.47 -28.67 6.89
C LEU A 217 -17.65 -27.84 5.90
N ALA A 218 -18.29 -27.30 4.86
CA ALA A 218 -17.63 -26.41 3.89
C ALA A 218 -17.06 -25.14 4.56
N GLY A 219 -17.80 -24.52 5.47
CA GLY A 219 -17.32 -23.35 6.22
C GLY A 219 -16.11 -23.65 7.11
N TYR A 220 -16.11 -24.81 7.79
CA TYR A 220 -14.95 -25.31 8.53
C TYR A 220 -13.74 -25.57 7.62
N GLN A 221 -13.94 -26.19 6.45
CA GLN A 221 -12.88 -26.47 5.49
C GLN A 221 -12.27 -25.17 4.95
N TRP A 222 -13.11 -24.18 4.64
CA TRP A 222 -12.67 -22.85 4.24
C TRP A 222 -11.85 -22.15 5.32
N LEU A 223 -12.33 -22.17 6.57
CA LEU A 223 -11.60 -21.62 7.71
C LEU A 223 -10.25 -22.29 7.96
N SER A 224 -10.17 -23.61 7.74
CA SER A 224 -8.92 -24.37 7.87
C SER A 224 -7.95 -24.03 6.74
N TYR A 225 -8.45 -23.92 5.52
CA TYR A 225 -7.68 -23.48 4.36
C TYR A 225 -7.05 -22.09 4.57
N LEU A 226 -7.79 -21.15 5.17
CA LEU A 226 -7.27 -19.81 5.48
C LEU A 226 -6.01 -19.85 6.35
N ASN A 227 -5.91 -20.80 7.28
CA ASN A 227 -4.69 -21.00 8.07
C ASN A 227 -3.52 -21.47 7.20
N ASP A 228 -3.76 -22.36 6.24
CA ASP A 228 -2.72 -22.91 5.38
C ASP A 228 -2.13 -21.83 4.45
N VAL A 229 -2.98 -20.95 3.94
CA VAL A 229 -2.56 -19.79 3.14
C VAL A 229 -2.16 -18.58 3.99
N GLY A 230 -2.34 -18.63 5.30
CA GLY A 230 -1.97 -17.56 6.24
C GLY A 230 -2.84 -16.30 6.13
N TRP A 231 -4.07 -16.40 5.63
CA TRP A 231 -5.01 -15.28 5.49
C TRP A 231 -6.02 -15.24 6.63
N GLY A 232 -6.39 -14.04 7.06
CA GLY A 232 -7.56 -13.84 7.91
C GLY A 232 -8.84 -13.76 7.08
N GLY A 233 -9.96 -14.24 7.64
CA GLY A 233 -11.26 -14.27 6.95
C GLY A 233 -12.43 -13.78 7.79
N ILE A 234 -13.50 -13.39 7.09
CA ILE A 234 -14.81 -13.08 7.68
C ILE A 234 -15.75 -14.23 7.38
N LEU A 235 -16.19 -14.96 8.41
CA LEU A 235 -17.29 -15.91 8.29
C LEU A 235 -18.62 -15.14 8.37
N ALA A 236 -19.19 -14.88 7.20
CA ALA A 236 -20.35 -14.00 7.02
C ALA A 236 -21.70 -14.73 6.89
N ASP A 237 -21.78 -16.00 7.32
CA ASP A 237 -23.03 -16.77 7.28
C ASP A 237 -24.16 -16.07 8.06
N ASP A 238 -25.40 -16.26 7.60
CA ASP A 238 -26.59 -15.72 8.26
C ASP A 238 -26.70 -16.15 9.74
N MET A 239 -27.42 -15.33 10.51
CA MET A 239 -27.69 -15.61 11.91
C MET A 239 -28.45 -16.94 12.05
N GLY A 240 -27.99 -17.81 12.95
CA GLY A 240 -28.61 -19.12 13.19
C GLY A 240 -28.03 -20.28 12.37
N LEU A 241 -27.13 -20.04 11.40
CA LEU A 241 -26.48 -21.09 10.62
C LEU A 241 -25.33 -21.81 11.35
N GLY A 242 -25.06 -21.47 12.62
CA GLY A 242 -24.07 -22.17 13.44
C GLY A 242 -22.61 -21.80 13.14
N LYS A 243 -22.31 -20.51 12.96
CA LYS A 243 -20.93 -20.00 12.83
C LYS A 243 -20.02 -20.46 13.98
N THR A 244 -20.55 -20.45 15.20
CA THR A 244 -19.82 -20.88 16.40
C THR A 244 -19.37 -22.34 16.32
N VAL A 245 -20.23 -23.27 15.87
CA VAL A 245 -19.83 -24.67 15.72
C VAL A 245 -18.77 -24.86 14.64
N GLN A 246 -18.82 -24.09 13.54
CA GLN A 246 -17.78 -24.11 12.51
C GLN A 246 -16.43 -23.64 13.06
N ALA A 247 -16.42 -22.51 13.79
CA ALA A 247 -15.22 -21.96 14.41
C ALA A 247 -14.64 -22.92 15.47
N LEU A 248 -15.48 -23.52 16.31
CA LEU A 248 -15.03 -24.52 17.30
C LEU A 248 -14.46 -25.78 16.64
N THR A 249 -15.07 -26.23 15.54
CA THR A 249 -14.56 -27.38 14.76
C THR A 249 -13.17 -27.07 14.21
N MET A 250 -12.97 -25.88 13.65
CA MET A 250 -11.67 -25.40 13.17
C MET A 250 -10.64 -25.37 14.31
N LEU A 251 -10.98 -24.80 15.46
CA LEU A 251 -10.07 -24.75 16.61
C LEU A 251 -9.69 -26.15 17.12
N ASN A 252 -10.65 -27.07 17.20
CA ASN A 252 -10.40 -28.45 17.61
C ASN A 252 -9.49 -29.17 16.61
N HIS A 253 -9.74 -29.01 15.32
CA HIS A 253 -8.88 -29.54 14.26
C HIS A 253 -7.45 -28.98 14.36
N TYR A 254 -7.30 -27.66 14.52
CA TYR A 254 -5.98 -27.04 14.67
C TYR A 254 -5.20 -27.62 15.86
N ARG A 255 -5.85 -27.80 17.01
CA ARG A 255 -5.23 -28.44 18.17
C ARG A 255 -4.81 -29.88 17.86
N ALA A 256 -5.67 -30.66 17.21
CA ALA A 256 -5.37 -32.06 16.89
C ALA A 256 -4.15 -32.19 15.96
N THR A 257 -4.00 -31.27 15.00
CA THR A 257 -2.89 -31.26 14.04
C THR A 257 -1.58 -30.70 14.65
N ASN A 258 -1.67 -29.69 15.51
CA ASN A 258 -0.48 -28.98 16.05
C ASN A 258 -0.11 -29.38 17.49
N GLY A 259 -0.90 -30.22 18.15
CA GLY A 259 -0.71 -30.66 19.54
C GLY A 259 -1.21 -29.66 20.60
N GLU A 260 -1.03 -28.37 20.37
CA GLU A 260 -1.47 -27.29 21.27
C GLU A 260 -2.34 -26.26 20.56
N LEU A 261 -3.08 -25.49 21.37
CA LEU A 261 -3.90 -24.38 20.90
C LEU A 261 -3.99 -23.32 22.00
N LYS A 262 -3.76 -22.05 21.61
CA LYS A 262 -4.11 -20.85 22.35
C LYS A 262 -4.99 -19.94 21.51
N ALA A 263 -6.29 -19.93 21.82
CA ALA A 263 -7.27 -19.11 21.14
C ALA A 263 -7.85 -18.03 22.08
N LEU A 264 -8.09 -16.84 21.53
CA LEU A 264 -8.88 -15.79 22.16
C LEU A 264 -10.19 -15.62 21.41
N VAL A 265 -11.31 -15.77 22.10
CA VAL A 265 -12.64 -15.48 21.58
C VAL A 265 -13.14 -14.19 22.23
N VAL A 266 -13.44 -13.19 21.41
CA VAL A 266 -14.00 -11.91 21.86
C VAL A 266 -15.42 -11.82 21.33
N CYS A 267 -16.39 -11.76 22.24
CA CYS A 267 -17.81 -11.76 21.88
C CYS A 267 -18.58 -10.69 22.68
N PRO A 268 -19.82 -10.34 22.29
CA PRO A 268 -20.73 -9.60 23.16
C PRO A 268 -20.94 -10.30 24.51
N THR A 269 -21.15 -9.53 25.57
CA THR A 269 -21.34 -10.07 26.93
C THR A 269 -22.46 -11.12 26.99
N THR A 270 -23.51 -10.93 26.20
CA THR A 270 -24.65 -11.84 26.09
C THR A 270 -24.31 -13.20 25.50
N LEU A 271 -23.22 -13.32 24.73
CA LEU A 271 -22.82 -14.55 24.05
C LEU A 271 -21.78 -15.38 24.81
N ILE A 272 -21.23 -14.89 25.93
CA ILE A 272 -20.22 -15.63 26.71
C ILE A 272 -20.73 -17.03 27.10
N TYR A 273 -21.93 -17.11 27.67
CA TYR A 273 -22.50 -18.38 28.12
C TYR A 273 -22.90 -19.29 26.96
N ASN A 274 -23.26 -18.69 25.81
CA ASN A 274 -23.52 -19.47 24.59
C ASN A 274 -22.23 -20.15 24.13
N TRP A 275 -21.14 -19.40 23.98
CA TRP A 275 -19.82 -19.95 23.66
C TRP A 275 -19.38 -21.03 24.65
N GLN A 276 -19.55 -20.79 25.95
CA GLN A 276 -19.25 -21.80 26.97
C GLN A 276 -20.03 -23.11 26.73
N ASN A 277 -21.34 -23.02 26.50
CA ASN A 277 -22.19 -24.19 26.30
C ASN A 277 -21.82 -24.92 25.00
N GLU A 278 -21.53 -24.19 23.94
CA GLU A 278 -21.10 -24.77 22.66
C GLU A 278 -19.74 -25.45 22.77
N VAL A 279 -18.76 -24.86 23.47
CA VAL A 279 -17.46 -25.52 23.73
C VAL A 279 -17.68 -26.85 24.43
N LYS A 280 -18.47 -26.87 25.52
CA LYS A 280 -18.78 -28.11 26.27
C LYS A 280 -19.51 -29.15 25.42
N LYS A 281 -20.42 -28.72 24.55
CA LYS A 281 -21.26 -29.60 23.76
C LYS A 281 -20.51 -30.20 22.57
N PHE A 282 -19.79 -29.38 21.81
CA PHE A 282 -19.20 -29.77 20.53
C PHE A 282 -17.72 -30.10 20.63
N THR A 283 -17.00 -29.52 21.59
CA THR A 283 -15.55 -29.70 21.72
C THR A 283 -15.14 -29.94 23.18
N PRO A 284 -15.69 -30.99 23.84
CA PRO A 284 -15.47 -31.24 25.27
C PRO A 284 -14.00 -31.51 25.63
N SER A 285 -13.16 -31.84 24.65
CA SER A 285 -11.72 -32.00 24.81
C SER A 285 -11.00 -30.66 25.02
N LEU A 286 -11.55 -29.53 24.55
CA LEU A 286 -10.95 -28.20 24.65
C LEU A 286 -11.24 -27.57 26.01
N THR A 287 -10.19 -27.15 26.71
CA THR A 287 -10.33 -26.38 27.95
C THR A 287 -10.61 -24.92 27.63
N TYR A 288 -11.47 -24.27 28.42
CA TYR A 288 -11.78 -22.86 28.25
C TYR A 288 -11.78 -22.10 29.59
N HIS A 289 -11.55 -20.79 29.52
CA HIS A 289 -11.63 -19.88 30.64
C HIS A 289 -12.44 -18.63 30.27
N ILE A 290 -13.38 -18.24 31.14
CA ILE A 290 -14.15 -16.99 30.97
C ILE A 290 -13.39 -15.88 31.66
N HIS A 291 -12.77 -14.99 30.87
CA HIS A 291 -12.08 -13.80 31.35
C HIS A 291 -13.04 -12.61 31.31
N HIS A 292 -13.98 -12.55 32.24
CA HIS A 292 -14.96 -11.46 32.39
C HIS A 292 -15.51 -11.37 33.82
N GLY A 293 -15.88 -10.17 34.28
CA GLY A 293 -16.43 -9.96 35.62
C GLY A 293 -15.50 -10.47 36.73
N ASN A 294 -16.04 -11.25 37.66
CA ASN A 294 -15.32 -11.76 38.83
C ASN A 294 -14.34 -12.90 38.51
N THR A 295 -14.43 -13.50 37.32
CA THR A 295 -13.55 -14.60 36.91
C THR A 295 -12.33 -14.11 36.12
N ARG A 296 -12.13 -12.78 36.01
CA ARG A 296 -10.96 -12.19 35.34
C ARG A 296 -9.67 -12.62 36.03
N SER A 297 -8.77 -13.23 35.27
CA SER A 297 -7.41 -13.52 35.74
C SER A 297 -6.54 -12.26 35.67
N ARG A 298 -5.57 -12.14 36.59
CA ARG A 298 -4.51 -11.11 36.49
C ARG A 298 -3.18 -11.66 36.02
N SER A 299 -3.07 -12.99 35.91
CA SER A 299 -1.86 -13.71 35.53
C SER A 299 -1.96 -14.21 34.09
N VAL A 300 -0.88 -14.01 33.33
CA VAL A 300 -0.72 -14.53 31.97
C VAL A 300 -0.68 -16.06 32.01
N GLU A 301 0.03 -16.60 32.99
CA GLU A 301 0.25 -18.03 33.20
C GLU A 301 -1.07 -18.76 33.43
N ASP A 302 -2.01 -18.17 34.18
CA ASP A 302 -3.33 -18.75 34.39
C ASP A 302 -4.18 -18.78 33.11
N LEU A 303 -4.10 -17.73 32.28
CA LEU A 303 -4.78 -17.71 30.99
C LEU A 303 -4.18 -18.75 30.03
N GLN A 304 -2.86 -18.91 30.05
CA GLN A 304 -2.14 -19.88 29.22
C GLN A 304 -2.37 -21.35 29.62
N LYS A 305 -2.97 -21.65 30.78
CA LYS A 305 -3.36 -23.04 31.12
C LYS A 305 -4.50 -23.58 30.27
N HIS A 306 -5.29 -22.70 29.66
CA HIS A 306 -6.49 -23.07 28.92
C HIS A 306 -6.25 -23.02 27.42
N ASN A 307 -7.07 -23.74 26.63
CA ASN A 307 -6.99 -23.68 25.17
C ASN A 307 -7.71 -22.45 24.62
N ILE A 308 -8.86 -22.10 25.20
CA ILE A 308 -9.69 -20.97 24.75
C ILE A 308 -9.89 -19.99 25.90
N VAL A 309 -9.57 -18.72 25.68
CA VAL A 309 -9.97 -17.62 26.57
C VAL A 309 -11.15 -16.91 25.94
N ILE A 310 -12.29 -16.88 26.64
CA ILE A 310 -13.51 -16.18 26.19
C ILE A 310 -13.60 -14.87 26.95
N THR A 311 -13.71 -13.76 26.23
CA THR A 311 -13.80 -12.43 26.82
C THR A 311 -14.77 -11.54 26.04
N THR A 312 -14.95 -10.31 26.51
CA THR A 312 -15.79 -9.31 25.86
C THR A 312 -14.98 -8.17 25.28
N TYR A 313 -15.52 -7.47 24.28
CA TYR A 313 -14.88 -6.28 23.71
C TYR A 313 -14.49 -5.21 24.75
N GLY A 314 -15.33 -5.01 25.78
CA GLY A 314 -15.02 -4.08 26.87
C GLY A 314 -13.87 -4.57 27.76
N THR A 315 -13.80 -5.89 27.99
CA THR A 315 -12.74 -6.50 28.80
C THR A 315 -11.43 -6.56 28.03
N LEU A 316 -11.45 -6.92 26.75
CA LEU A 316 -10.32 -6.84 25.82
C LEU A 316 -9.68 -5.46 25.87
N ARG A 317 -10.48 -4.40 25.74
CA ARG A 317 -9.98 -3.02 25.81
C ARG A 317 -9.29 -2.72 27.13
N SER A 318 -9.85 -3.20 28.24
CA SER A 318 -9.37 -2.90 29.59
C SER A 318 -8.09 -3.67 29.92
N ASP A 319 -7.97 -4.91 29.42
CA ASP A 319 -6.90 -5.85 29.76
C ASP A 319 -5.95 -6.11 28.60
N ILE A 320 -5.91 -5.22 27.59
CA ILE A 320 -5.06 -5.39 26.41
C ILE A 320 -3.58 -5.58 26.76
N GLN A 321 -3.10 -4.94 27.82
CA GLN A 321 -1.73 -5.08 28.32
C GLN A 321 -1.40 -6.51 28.80
N LEU A 322 -2.41 -7.26 29.26
CA LEU A 322 -2.27 -8.67 29.61
C LEU A 322 -2.22 -9.53 28.35
N PHE A 323 -3.15 -9.29 27.42
CA PHE A 323 -3.26 -10.06 26.18
C PHE A 323 -2.06 -9.88 25.23
N LEU A 324 -1.41 -8.71 25.24
CA LEU A 324 -0.18 -8.45 24.47
C LEU A 324 0.98 -9.38 24.83
N LYS A 325 0.95 -9.98 26.03
CA LYS A 325 2.01 -10.89 26.52
C LYS A 325 1.77 -12.34 26.10
N ILE A 326 0.66 -12.63 25.42
CA ILE A 326 0.29 -13.96 24.96
C ILE A 326 0.37 -13.98 23.44
N LEU A 327 1.12 -14.94 22.90
CA LEU A 327 1.07 -15.27 21.49
C LEU A 327 -0.13 -16.19 21.25
N PHE A 328 -1.14 -15.71 20.54
CA PHE A 328 -2.30 -16.51 20.19
C PHE A 328 -2.10 -17.24 18.87
N ASP A 329 -2.55 -18.49 18.78
CA ASP A 329 -2.68 -19.18 17.49
C ASP A 329 -3.88 -18.65 16.72
N TYR A 330 -4.98 -18.36 17.43
CA TYR A 330 -6.20 -17.78 16.86
C TYR A 330 -6.75 -16.64 17.70
N VAL A 331 -7.22 -15.60 17.02
CA VAL A 331 -8.16 -14.62 17.59
C VAL A 331 -9.45 -14.65 16.78
N VAL A 332 -10.57 -14.92 17.46
CA VAL A 332 -11.91 -14.92 16.89
C VAL A 332 -12.68 -13.73 17.45
N LEU A 333 -13.14 -12.85 16.56
CA LEU A 333 -14.05 -11.74 16.89
C LEU A 333 -15.46 -12.11 16.47
N ASP A 334 -16.30 -12.44 17.44
CA ASP A 334 -17.72 -12.71 17.22
C ASP A 334 -18.53 -11.43 17.29
N GLU A 335 -19.52 -11.29 16.41
CA GLU A 335 -20.21 -10.02 16.12
C GLU A 335 -19.20 -8.88 15.86
N SER A 336 -18.30 -9.10 14.88
CA SER A 336 -17.16 -8.24 14.57
C SER A 336 -17.52 -6.81 14.16
N GLN A 337 -18.80 -6.49 13.91
CA GLN A 337 -19.27 -5.11 13.75
C GLN A 337 -19.00 -4.25 14.99
N ALA A 338 -18.72 -4.86 16.15
CA ALA A 338 -18.28 -4.16 17.35
C ALA A 338 -16.98 -3.35 17.15
N ILE A 339 -16.14 -3.71 16.16
CA ILE A 339 -14.90 -3.00 15.83
C ILE A 339 -14.99 -2.12 14.58
N LYS A 340 -16.18 -1.88 14.01
CA LYS A 340 -16.37 -1.16 12.73
C LYS A 340 -15.77 0.25 12.65
N ASN A 341 -15.56 0.91 13.79
CA ASN A 341 -14.95 2.24 13.85
C ASN A 341 -13.44 2.17 14.16
N PRO A 342 -12.53 2.42 13.19
CA PRO A 342 -11.08 2.35 13.39
C PRO A 342 -10.54 3.27 14.49
N SER A 343 -11.22 4.39 14.75
CA SER A 343 -10.80 5.36 15.76
C SER A 343 -11.10 4.89 17.20
N SER A 344 -11.96 3.88 17.37
CA SER A 344 -12.43 3.43 18.67
C SER A 344 -11.31 2.76 19.48
N LYS A 345 -11.34 2.93 20.81
CA LYS A 345 -10.38 2.26 21.71
C LYS A 345 -10.47 0.73 21.64
N VAL A 346 -11.67 0.19 21.36
CA VAL A 346 -11.88 -1.25 21.24
C VAL A 346 -11.20 -1.79 19.97
N THR A 347 -11.42 -1.13 18.83
CA THR A 347 -10.77 -1.51 17.56
C THR A 347 -9.26 -1.44 17.67
N LYS A 348 -8.73 -0.35 18.24
CA LYS A 348 -7.28 -0.22 18.50
C LYS A 348 -6.75 -1.35 19.38
N ALA A 349 -7.47 -1.71 20.45
CA ALA A 349 -7.07 -2.84 21.30
C ALA A 349 -7.10 -4.18 20.55
N ALA A 350 -8.12 -4.44 19.74
CA ALA A 350 -8.19 -5.65 18.93
C ALA A 350 -7.03 -5.74 17.91
N SER A 351 -6.70 -4.63 17.26
CA SER A 351 -5.59 -4.56 16.29
C SER A 351 -4.20 -4.73 16.91
N LEU A 352 -4.06 -4.52 18.22
CA LEU A 352 -2.80 -4.73 18.94
C LEU A 352 -2.53 -6.21 19.25
N LEU A 353 -3.53 -7.10 19.14
CA LEU A 353 -3.37 -8.51 19.47
C LEU A 353 -2.35 -9.20 18.54
N THR A 354 -1.44 -9.94 19.16
CA THR A 354 -0.46 -10.77 18.45
C THR A 354 -1.05 -12.16 18.24
N ALA A 355 -1.35 -12.50 16.99
CA ALA A 355 -2.00 -13.76 16.62
C ALA A 355 -1.46 -14.30 15.31
N LYS A 356 -1.33 -15.63 15.19
CA LYS A 356 -0.99 -16.29 13.92
C LYS A 356 -2.15 -16.20 12.92
N ASN A 357 -3.35 -16.55 13.37
CA ASN A 357 -4.57 -16.56 12.56
C ASN A 357 -5.65 -15.66 13.18
N ARG A 358 -6.47 -15.05 12.34
CA ARG A 358 -7.55 -14.13 12.75
C ARG A 358 -8.82 -14.43 11.99
N VAL A 359 -9.93 -14.49 12.72
CA VAL A 359 -11.26 -14.74 12.16
C VAL A 359 -12.24 -13.72 12.70
N CYS A 360 -13.02 -13.13 11.82
CA CYS A 360 -14.17 -12.31 12.17
C CYS A 360 -15.43 -13.12 11.86
N MET A 361 -16.44 -13.02 12.71
CA MET A 361 -17.75 -13.59 12.47
C MET A 361 -18.79 -12.50 12.59
N SER A 362 -19.64 -12.34 11.57
CA SER A 362 -20.75 -11.38 11.60
C SER A 362 -21.77 -11.75 10.55
N GLY A 363 -23.06 -11.76 10.90
CA GLY A 363 -24.12 -11.88 9.89
C GLY A 363 -24.35 -10.60 9.09
N THR A 364 -23.75 -9.47 9.49
CA THR A 364 -23.87 -8.18 8.81
C THR A 364 -22.53 -7.45 8.80
N PRO A 365 -21.53 -7.94 8.04
CA PRO A 365 -20.18 -7.36 8.03
C PRO A 365 -20.17 -5.90 7.53
N LEU A 366 -21.10 -5.57 6.61
CA LEU A 366 -21.40 -4.23 6.13
C LEU A 366 -22.77 -3.81 6.68
N GLN A 367 -22.85 -2.71 7.43
CA GLN A 367 -24.12 -2.22 7.96
C GLN A 367 -24.58 -0.94 7.26
N ASN A 368 -23.74 0.10 7.28
CA ASN A 368 -24.16 1.43 6.89
C ASN A 368 -23.37 1.99 5.71
N ASN A 369 -22.07 1.69 5.62
CA ASN A 369 -21.21 2.20 4.56
C ASN A 369 -20.08 1.22 4.25
N THR A 370 -19.46 1.38 3.08
CA THR A 370 -18.31 0.57 2.64
C THR A 370 -17.14 0.70 3.62
N PHE A 371 -17.08 1.81 4.34
CA PHE A 371 -16.05 2.07 5.34
C PHE A 371 -16.12 1.16 6.58
N ASP A 372 -17.27 0.56 6.89
CA ASP A 372 -17.44 -0.35 8.03
C ASP A 372 -16.54 -1.61 7.92
N ILE A 373 -16.23 -2.05 6.70
CA ILE A 373 -15.39 -3.24 6.44
C ILE A 373 -13.90 -2.96 6.67
N TYR A 374 -13.47 -1.70 6.57
CA TYR A 374 -12.05 -1.34 6.65
C TYR A 374 -11.43 -1.81 7.96
N ALA A 375 -12.12 -1.56 9.07
CA ALA A 375 -11.63 -1.92 10.40
C ALA A 375 -11.49 -3.45 10.57
N GLN A 376 -12.45 -4.21 10.05
CA GLN A 376 -12.45 -5.67 10.11
C GLN A 376 -11.32 -6.24 9.25
N MET A 377 -11.19 -5.76 8.01
CA MET A 377 -10.14 -6.20 7.09
C MET A 377 -8.75 -5.83 7.57
N ASN A 378 -8.58 -4.65 8.16
CA ASN A 378 -7.30 -4.24 8.75
C ASN A 378 -6.94 -5.05 10.00
N PHE A 379 -7.93 -5.53 10.76
CA PHE A 379 -7.68 -6.51 11.83
C PHE A 379 -7.24 -7.86 11.25
N LEU A 380 -7.98 -8.40 10.27
CA LEU A 380 -7.74 -9.70 9.67
C LEU A 380 -6.40 -9.77 8.93
N ASN A 381 -6.20 -8.83 8.01
CA ASN A 381 -5.08 -8.76 7.08
C ASN A 381 -4.51 -7.33 7.09
N PRO A 382 -3.72 -6.96 8.13
CA PRO A 382 -3.14 -5.63 8.23
C PRO A 382 -2.35 -5.26 6.98
N GLY A 383 -2.57 -4.05 6.46
CA GLY A 383 -1.90 -3.54 5.27
C GLY A 383 -2.63 -3.80 3.94
N LEU A 384 -3.54 -4.80 3.87
CA LEU A 384 -4.21 -5.19 2.62
C LEU A 384 -4.95 -4.04 1.91
N LEU A 385 -5.67 -3.21 2.67
CA LEU A 385 -6.48 -2.12 2.13
C LEU A 385 -5.78 -0.75 2.19
N GLY A 386 -4.49 -0.72 2.52
CA GLY A 386 -3.74 0.51 2.72
C GLY A 386 -4.23 1.34 3.93
N SER A 387 -3.94 2.65 3.88
CA SER A 387 -4.28 3.56 4.98
C SER A 387 -5.78 3.87 5.04
N MET A 388 -6.24 4.30 6.21
CA MET A 388 -7.63 4.66 6.45
C MET A 388 -8.10 5.81 5.54
N GLU A 389 -7.22 6.77 5.26
CA GLU A 389 -7.48 7.90 4.37
C GLU A 389 -7.51 7.46 2.90
N PHE A 390 -6.56 6.60 2.50
CA PHE A 390 -6.53 6.02 1.16
C PHE A 390 -7.81 5.23 0.87
N PHE A 391 -8.16 4.28 1.75
CA PHE A 391 -9.37 3.48 1.58
C PHE A 391 -10.63 4.35 1.54
N ARG A 392 -10.69 5.40 2.37
CA ARG A 392 -11.80 6.34 2.37
C ARG A 392 -11.91 7.11 1.06
N ASN A 393 -10.80 7.61 0.51
CA ASN A 393 -10.83 8.48 -0.66
C ASN A 393 -10.96 7.71 -1.98
N GLU A 394 -10.33 6.55 -2.09
CA GLU A 394 -10.27 5.77 -3.34
C GLU A 394 -11.41 4.75 -3.46
N PHE A 395 -11.92 4.22 -2.35
CA PHE A 395 -12.99 3.20 -2.39
C PHE A 395 -14.27 3.69 -1.73
N ALA A 396 -14.25 4.00 -0.44
CA ALA A 396 -15.50 4.24 0.30
C ALA A 396 -16.25 5.49 -0.20
N THR A 397 -15.57 6.63 -0.39
CA THR A 397 -16.22 7.86 -0.85
C THR A 397 -16.78 7.73 -2.27
N PRO A 398 -16.04 7.16 -3.25
CA PRO A 398 -16.59 6.87 -4.57
C PRO A 398 -17.85 5.99 -4.52
N ILE A 399 -17.77 4.85 -3.82
CA ILE A 399 -18.86 3.86 -3.76
C ILE A 399 -20.08 4.43 -3.02
N ASP A 400 -19.88 5.01 -1.83
CA ASP A 400 -20.97 5.46 -0.95
C ASP A 400 -21.66 6.73 -1.48
N LYS A 401 -20.96 7.59 -2.26
CA LYS A 401 -21.54 8.84 -2.78
C LYS A 401 -22.05 8.76 -4.21
N PHE A 402 -21.40 7.99 -5.08
CA PHE A 402 -21.73 8.00 -6.50
C PHE A 402 -22.49 6.74 -6.94
N GLY A 403 -22.55 5.70 -6.08
CA GLY A 403 -23.16 4.41 -6.44
C GLY A 403 -22.46 3.73 -7.61
N GLU A 404 -22.83 2.49 -7.91
CA GLU A 404 -22.37 1.83 -9.14
C GLU A 404 -22.93 2.59 -10.36
N GLN A 405 -22.05 3.32 -11.06
CA GLN A 405 -22.24 3.65 -12.48
C GLN A 405 -21.45 2.68 -13.34
#